data_AF-A0A9X2Z4F9-F1
#
_entry.id   AF-A0A9X2Z4F9-F1
#
_cell.length_a   1.000
_cell.length_b   1.000
_cell.length_c   1.000
_cell.angle_alpha   90.00
_cell.angle_beta   90.00
_cell.angle_gamma   90.00
#
_symmetry.space_group_name_H-M   'P 1'
#
loop_
_entity.id
_entity.type
_entity.pdbx_description
1 polymer ?
#
loop_
_entity_poly.entity_id
_entity_poly.type
_entity_poly.pdbx_seq_one_letter_code
_entity_poly.pdbx_strand_id
1 'polypeptide(L)'
;MTSTDERVEAALVGMTLDELSRLQDALLAELRLGMPSGEQIARVLEGHDHVVAAWFRFRHTGEAVKIVMLLGALAVAIAWQTHRHVPAPDHRLQDAMARVHEDHVYMLPIPRSDPCFCGSGSRFRSCHGRPPLAAPAV
;
A
#
# COMPACT_ATOMS: atom_id res chain seq x y z
N MET A 1 11.07 -9.88 -8.90
CA MET A 1 10.00 -8.92 -9.23
C MET A 1 9.29 -9.41 -10.47
N THR A 2 7.96 -9.32 -10.51
CA THR A 2 7.17 -9.82 -11.64
C THR A 2 6.79 -8.66 -12.57
N SER A 3 6.58 -8.93 -13.87
CA SER A 3 6.17 -7.89 -14.83
C SER A 3 4.83 -7.22 -14.49
N THR A 4 4.01 -7.86 -13.66
CA THR A 4 2.78 -7.27 -13.13
C THR A 4 3.05 -6.24 -12.03
N ASP A 5 4.08 -6.43 -11.21
CA ASP A 5 4.48 -5.46 -10.17
C ASP A 5 4.96 -4.15 -10.79
N GLU A 6 5.80 -4.23 -11.82
CA GLU A 6 6.29 -3.06 -12.54
C GLU A 6 5.15 -2.23 -13.17
N ARG A 7 4.11 -2.92 -13.66
CA ARG A 7 2.92 -2.25 -14.24
C ARG A 7 2.11 -1.51 -13.19
N VAL A 8 1.91 -2.08 -12.00
CA VAL A 8 1.18 -1.39 -10.93
C VAL A 8 2.00 -0.22 -10.38
N GLU A 9 3.31 -0.37 -10.26
CA GLU A 9 4.22 0.71 -9.86
C GLU A 9 4.13 1.89 -10.83
N ALA A 10 4.26 1.63 -12.14
CA ALA A 10 4.12 2.66 -13.16
C ALA A 10 2.75 3.36 -13.12
N ALA A 11 1.68 2.60 -12.87
CA ALA A 11 0.34 3.17 -12.69
C ALA A 11 0.30 4.13 -11.49
N LEU A 12 0.83 3.71 -10.32
CA LEU A 12 0.86 4.55 -9.12
C LEU A 12 1.72 5.80 -9.28
N VAL A 13 2.85 5.72 -10.01
CA VAL A 13 3.71 6.88 -10.30
C VAL A 13 3.00 7.90 -11.21
N GLY A 14 2.15 7.43 -12.13
CA GLY A 14 1.37 8.28 -13.02
C GLY A 14 0.18 8.98 -12.36
N MET A 15 -0.24 8.56 -11.17
CA MET A 15 -1.41 9.12 -10.47
C MET A 15 -1.07 10.41 -9.73
N THR A 16 -2.03 11.33 -9.70
CA THR A 16 -2.04 12.49 -8.83
C THR A 16 -2.28 12.11 -7.36
N LEU A 17 -1.93 13.01 -6.44
CA LEU A 17 -2.19 12.82 -5.00
C LEU A 17 -3.67 12.50 -4.73
N ASP A 18 -4.57 13.23 -5.38
CA ASP A 18 -6.02 13.04 -5.26
C ASP A 18 -6.48 11.66 -5.74
N GLU A 19 -5.91 11.14 -6.83
CA GLU A 19 -6.21 9.80 -7.35
C GLU A 19 -5.69 8.71 -6.41
N LEU A 20 -4.46 8.86 -5.92
CA LEU A 20 -3.87 7.96 -4.93
C LEU A 20 -4.69 7.91 -3.63
N SER A 21 -5.10 9.08 -3.12
CA SER A 21 -5.95 9.17 -1.93
C SER A 21 -7.32 8.54 -2.15
N ARG A 22 -7.98 8.80 -3.28
CA ARG A 22 -9.27 8.16 -3.61
C ARG A 22 -9.16 6.64 -3.69
N LEU A 23 -8.09 6.13 -4.30
CA LEU A 23 -7.83 4.70 -4.40
C LEU A 23 -7.58 4.06 -3.02
N GLN A 24 -6.82 4.73 -2.15
CA GLN A 24 -6.62 4.30 -0.76
C GLN A 24 -7.93 4.31 0.04
N ASP A 25 -8.72 5.38 -0.06
CA ASP A 25 -10.00 5.51 0.65
C ASP A 25 -11.00 4.43 0.21
N ALA A 26 -11.08 4.14 -1.08
CA ALA A 26 -11.94 3.08 -1.61
C ALA A 26 -11.56 1.70 -1.07
N LEU A 27 -10.25 1.39 -1.02
CA LEU A 27 -9.76 0.15 -0.44
C LEU A 27 -10.05 0.07 1.06
N LEU A 28 -9.81 1.15 1.82
CA LEU A 28 -10.09 1.20 3.25
C LEU A 28 -11.60 1.13 3.55
N ALA A 29 -12.46 1.68 2.69
CA ALA A 29 -13.90 1.59 2.82
C ALA A 29 -14.37 0.13 2.73
N GLU A 30 -13.89 -0.63 1.75
CA GLU A 30 -14.21 -2.06 1.63
C GLU A 30 -13.74 -2.87 2.83
N LEU A 31 -12.54 -2.60 3.35
CA LEU A 31 -12.02 -3.29 4.54
C LEU A 31 -12.83 -2.98 5.81
N ARG A 32 -13.50 -1.82 5.89
CA ARG A 32 -14.39 -1.49 7.01
C ARG A 32 -15.70 -2.27 6.98
N LEU A 33 -16.10 -2.79 5.81
CA LEU A 33 -17.31 -3.62 5.67
C LEU A 33 -17.10 -5.07 6.15
N GLY A 34 -15.86 -5.46 6.47
CA GLY A 34 -15.53 -6.77 7.03
C GLY A 34 -14.41 -7.46 6.26
N MET A 35 -14.65 -8.70 5.82
CA MET A 35 -13.72 -9.49 5.01
C MET A 35 -14.17 -9.47 3.55
N PRO A 36 -13.81 -8.45 2.75
CA PRO A 36 -14.15 -8.43 1.34
C PRO A 36 -13.40 -9.53 0.60
N SER A 37 -14.09 -10.21 -0.32
CA SER A 37 -13.43 -11.14 -1.24
C SER A 37 -12.51 -10.40 -2.21
N GLY A 38 -11.51 -11.09 -2.75
CA GLY A 38 -10.61 -10.47 -3.71
C GLY A 38 -11.29 -9.88 -4.94
N GLU A 39 -12.41 -10.47 -5.38
CA GLU A 39 -13.22 -9.95 -6.49
C GLU A 39 -14.03 -8.69 -6.12
N GLN A 40 -14.43 -8.54 -4.85
CA GLN A 40 -15.05 -7.30 -4.38
C GLN A 40 -14.03 -6.16 -4.40
N ILE A 41 -12.84 -6.40 -3.85
CA ILE A 41 -11.75 -5.41 -3.88
C ILE A 41 -11.40 -5.06 -5.32
N ALA A 42 -11.20 -6.05 -6.19
CA ALA A 42 -10.83 -5.79 -7.58
C ALA A 42 -11.87 -4.93 -8.33
N ARG A 43 -13.17 -5.17 -8.11
CA ARG A 43 -14.23 -4.35 -8.70
C ARG A 43 -14.22 -2.91 -8.21
N VAL A 44 -13.96 -2.69 -6.92
CA VAL A 44 -13.79 -1.34 -6.39
C VAL A 44 -12.58 -0.67 -7.01
N LEU A 45 -11.43 -1.34 -7.04
CA LEU A 45 -10.20 -0.81 -7.65
C LEU A 45 -10.40 -0.48 -9.14
N GLU A 46 -11.19 -1.25 -9.88
CA GLU A 46 -11.45 -1.04 -11.31
C GLU A 46 -12.19 0.27 -11.60
N GLY A 47 -13.00 0.76 -10.65
CA GLY A 47 -13.62 2.09 -10.74
C GLY A 47 -12.62 3.25 -10.63
N HIS A 48 -11.38 2.97 -10.23
CA HIS A 48 -10.32 3.96 -10.07
C HIS A 48 -9.17 3.74 -11.06
N ASP A 49 -8.69 2.50 -11.21
CA ASP A 49 -7.63 2.14 -12.16
C ASP A 49 -7.66 0.65 -12.54
N HIS A 50 -7.72 0.40 -13.85
CA HIS A 50 -7.79 -0.95 -14.42
C HIS A 50 -6.49 -1.77 -14.27
N VAL A 51 -5.32 -1.11 -14.22
CA VAL A 51 -4.03 -1.78 -14.05
C VAL A 51 -3.88 -2.26 -12.61
N VAL A 52 -4.23 -1.42 -11.63
CA VAL A 52 -4.26 -1.78 -10.21
C VAL A 52 -5.25 -2.91 -9.95
N ALA A 53 -6.46 -2.85 -10.54
CA ALA A 53 -7.45 -3.91 -10.43
C ALA A 53 -6.97 -5.24 -11.02
N ALA A 54 -6.37 -5.20 -12.22
CA ALA A 54 -5.81 -6.37 -12.86
C ALA A 54 -4.66 -6.97 -12.03
N TRP A 55 -3.75 -6.13 -11.51
CA TRP A 55 -2.69 -6.58 -10.61
C TRP A 55 -3.26 -7.31 -9.39
N PHE A 56 -4.31 -6.76 -8.78
CA PHE A 56 -4.93 -7.34 -7.59
C PHE A 56 -5.56 -8.72 -7.89
N ARG A 57 -6.28 -8.84 -9.02
CA ARG A 57 -6.91 -10.10 -9.48
C ARG A 57 -5.88 -11.19 -9.74
N PHE A 58 -4.86 -10.87 -10.54
CA PHE A 58 -3.97 -11.88 -11.12
C PHE A 58 -2.70 -12.13 -10.31
N ARG A 59 -2.37 -11.31 -9.31
CA ARG A 59 -1.21 -11.58 -8.46
C ARG A 59 -1.40 -12.86 -7.66
N HIS A 60 -0.41 -13.75 -7.78
CA HIS A 60 -0.37 -15.05 -7.10
C HIS A 60 0.25 -14.93 -5.70
N THR A 61 -0.52 -14.36 -4.76
CA THR A 61 -0.19 -14.30 -3.33
C THR A 61 -1.49 -14.27 -2.53
N GLY A 62 -1.46 -14.62 -1.24
CA GLY A 62 -2.64 -14.56 -0.36
C GLY A 62 -3.30 -13.17 -0.36
N GLU A 63 -4.63 -13.13 -0.27
CA GLU A 63 -5.42 -11.89 -0.38
C GLU A 63 -4.98 -10.82 0.62
N ALA A 64 -4.81 -11.20 1.89
CA ALA A 64 -4.33 -10.29 2.94
C ALA A 64 -2.99 -9.64 2.57
N VAL A 65 -2.06 -10.40 2.01
CA VAL A 65 -0.75 -9.88 1.60
C VAL A 65 -0.91 -8.90 0.44
N LYS A 66 -1.74 -9.21 -0.57
CA LYS A 66 -2.01 -8.30 -1.69
C LYS A 66 -2.61 -6.96 -1.24
N ILE A 67 -3.54 -7.01 -0.28
CA ILE A 67 -4.16 -5.83 0.31
C ILE A 67 -3.12 -4.96 1.01
N VAL A 68 -2.33 -5.55 1.92
CA VAL A 68 -1.33 -4.80 2.69
C VAL A 68 -0.24 -4.27 1.77
N MET A 69 0.17 -5.02 0.74
CA MET A 69 1.16 -4.58 -0.25
C MET A 69 0.66 -3.33 -0.99
N LEU A 70 -0.58 -3.35 -1.48
CA LEU A 70 -1.17 -2.22 -2.18
C LEU A 70 -1.33 -1.00 -1.26
N LEU A 71 -1.83 -1.20 -0.03
CA LEU A 71 -1.93 -0.11 0.95
C LEU A 71 -0.56 0.49 1.30
N GLY A 72 0.47 -0.35 1.45
CA GLY A 72 1.84 0.09 1.72
C GLY A 72 2.42 0.90 0.57
N ALA A 73 2.27 0.43 -0.67
CA ALA A 73 2.70 1.15 -1.87
C ALA A 73 1.96 2.50 -2.03
N LEU A 74 0.63 2.51 -1.85
CA LEU A 74 -0.18 3.73 -1.88
C LEU A 74 0.28 4.73 -0.82
N ALA A 75 0.51 4.28 0.41
CA ALA A 75 0.93 5.17 1.48
C ALA A 75 2.32 5.77 1.23
N VAL A 76 3.24 5.02 0.64
CA VAL A 76 4.54 5.55 0.22
C VAL A 76 4.37 6.57 -0.91
N ALA A 77 3.55 6.29 -1.93
CA ALA A 77 3.27 7.22 -3.01
C ALA A 77 2.64 8.54 -2.50
N ILE A 78 1.62 8.45 -1.66
CA ILE A 78 0.92 9.58 -1.03
C ILE A 78 1.88 10.40 -0.17
N ALA A 79 2.63 9.76 0.73
CA ALA A 79 3.58 10.46 1.59
C ALA A 79 4.65 11.16 0.75
N TRP A 80 5.18 10.49 -0.28
CA TRP A 80 6.19 11.08 -1.14
C TRP A 80 5.67 12.31 -1.87
N GLN A 81 4.51 12.23 -2.52
CA GLN A 81 3.91 13.38 -3.20
C GLN A 81 3.54 14.52 -2.24
N THR A 82 3.03 14.18 -1.05
CA THR A 82 2.66 15.18 -0.02
C THR A 82 3.87 15.98 0.45
N HIS A 83 4.99 15.31 0.75
CA HIS A 83 6.15 15.95 1.38
C HIS A 83 7.23 16.40 0.41
N ARG A 84 7.25 15.86 -0.82
CA ARG A 84 8.26 16.17 -1.84
C ARG A 84 7.69 16.85 -3.08
N HIS A 85 6.37 16.91 -3.22
CA HIS A 85 5.68 17.53 -4.36
C HIS A 85 6.07 16.97 -5.74
N VAL A 86 6.52 15.72 -5.76
CA VAL A 86 6.86 14.96 -6.98
C VAL A 86 6.42 13.50 -6.80
N PRO A 87 6.22 12.72 -7.87
CA PRO A 87 5.94 11.29 -7.76
C PRO A 87 7.03 10.51 -7.01
N ALA A 88 6.64 9.42 -6.34
CA ALA A 88 7.60 8.49 -5.78
C ALA A 88 8.39 7.82 -6.91
N PRO A 89 9.72 7.70 -6.82
CA PRO A 89 10.49 6.90 -7.77
C PRO A 89 10.07 5.43 -7.73
N ASP A 90 10.07 4.74 -8.89
CA ASP A 90 9.66 3.32 -9.01
C ASP A 90 10.33 2.42 -7.97
N HIS A 91 11.64 2.54 -7.78
CA HIS A 91 12.40 1.75 -6.81
C HIS A 91 11.90 1.91 -5.36
N ARG A 92 11.27 3.04 -5.01
CA ARG A 92 10.67 3.24 -3.67
C ARG A 92 9.38 2.48 -3.50
N LEU A 93 8.59 2.33 -4.56
CA LEU A 93 7.38 1.51 -4.54
C LEU A 93 7.74 0.02 -4.53
N GLN A 94 8.75 -0.38 -5.31
CA GLN A 94 9.33 -1.73 -5.29
C GLN A 94 9.80 -2.11 -3.89
N ASP A 95 10.62 -1.26 -3.26
CA ASP A 95 11.09 -1.44 -1.89
C ASP A 95 9.93 -1.57 -0.90
N ALA A 96 8.87 -0.78 -1.07
CA ALA A 96 7.70 -0.82 -0.20
C ALA A 96 6.97 -2.15 -0.31
N MET A 97 6.70 -2.61 -1.55
CA MET A 97 6.04 -3.87 -1.83
C MET A 97 6.86 -5.07 -1.32
N ALA A 98 8.17 -5.05 -1.51
CA ALA A 98 9.09 -6.08 -0.99
C ALA A 98 9.08 -6.11 0.55
N ARG A 99 9.22 -4.95 1.21
CA ARG A 99 9.20 -4.86 2.68
C ARG A 99 7.89 -5.38 3.26
N VAL A 100 6.75 -5.06 2.65
CA VAL A 100 5.47 -5.60 3.11
C VAL A 100 5.43 -7.12 2.95
N HIS A 101 5.89 -7.62 1.80
CA HIS A 101 5.92 -9.07 1.54
C HIS A 101 6.78 -9.83 2.55
N GLU A 102 7.86 -9.21 3.03
CA GLU A 102 8.76 -9.73 4.06
C GLU A 102 8.32 -9.44 5.50
N ASP A 103 7.11 -8.90 5.71
CA ASP A 103 6.59 -8.46 7.03
C ASP A 103 7.43 -7.35 7.70
N HIS A 104 8.20 -6.62 6.91
CA HIS A 104 9.04 -5.50 7.29
C HIS A 104 8.32 -4.13 7.18
N VAL A 105 7.01 -4.10 7.47
CA VAL A 105 6.15 -2.91 7.31
C VAL A 105 6.63 -1.68 8.08
N TYR A 106 7.35 -1.87 9.20
CA TYR A 106 7.93 -0.80 10.01
C TYR A 106 9.07 -0.05 9.32
N MET A 107 9.61 -0.61 8.25
CA MET A 107 10.68 -0.01 7.47
C MET A 107 10.17 0.75 6.23
N LEU A 108 8.86 0.91 6.06
CA LEU A 108 8.31 1.72 4.97
C LEU A 108 8.74 3.19 5.12
N PRO A 109 9.10 3.89 4.03
CA PRO A 109 9.54 5.29 4.05
C PRO A 109 8.38 6.28 4.23
N ILE A 110 7.48 6.00 5.17
CA ILE A 110 6.37 6.86 5.57
C ILE A 110 6.83 7.69 6.77
N PRO A 111 6.66 9.04 6.77
CA PRO A 111 7.00 9.85 7.92
C PRO A 111 6.30 9.36 9.19
N ARG A 112 7.05 9.31 10.30
CA ARG A 112 6.57 8.74 11.56
C ARG A 112 5.36 9.47 12.17
N SER A 113 5.15 10.72 11.79
CA SER A 113 4.03 11.57 12.19
C SER A 113 2.75 11.29 11.40
N ASP A 114 2.86 10.71 10.22
CA ASP A 114 1.75 10.60 9.26
C ASP A 114 0.74 9.53 9.68
N PRO A 115 -0.50 9.60 9.18
CA PRO A 115 -1.50 8.56 9.39
C PRO A 115 -0.98 7.19 8.94
N CYS A 116 -1.31 6.15 9.70
CA CYS A 116 -0.96 4.79 9.33
C CYS A 116 -1.87 4.28 8.20
N PHE A 117 -1.27 3.63 7.21
CA PHE A 117 -1.93 3.12 6.01
C PHE A 117 -3.00 2.04 6.27
N CYS A 118 -3.01 1.44 7.46
CA CYS A 118 -3.98 0.39 7.80
C CYS A 118 -5.39 0.92 8.13
N GLY A 119 -5.61 2.24 8.05
CA GLY A 119 -6.93 2.85 8.30
C GLY A 119 -7.32 2.95 9.78
N SER A 120 -6.41 2.65 10.71
CA SER A 120 -6.66 2.73 12.17
C SER A 120 -6.86 4.14 12.73
N GLY A 121 -6.58 5.18 11.94
CA GLY A 121 -6.56 6.58 12.40
C GLY A 121 -5.36 6.93 13.32
N SER A 122 -4.54 5.94 13.69
CA SER A 122 -3.32 6.16 14.47
C SER A 122 -2.16 6.65 13.60
N ARG A 123 -1.18 7.33 14.22
CA ARG A 123 0.09 7.68 13.55
C ARG A 123 0.91 6.43 13.22
N PHE A 124 1.66 6.46 12.13
CA PHE A 124 2.50 5.34 11.69
C PHE A 124 3.42 4.85 12.81
N ARG A 125 4.14 5.73 13.51
CA ARG A 125 5.03 5.36 14.64
C ARG A 125 4.36 4.61 15.80
N SER A 126 3.05 4.75 15.95
CA SER A 126 2.28 4.13 17.04
C SER A 126 1.59 2.84 16.61
N CYS A 127 1.55 2.58 15.31
CA CYS A 127 0.94 1.42 14.69
C CYS A 127 2.06 0.61 14.00
N HIS A 128 2.05 0.52 12.67
CA HIS A 128 3.01 -0.31 11.92
C HIS A 128 4.45 0.22 11.85
N GLY A 129 4.75 1.44 12.33
CA GLY A 129 6.08 2.05 12.28
C GLY A 129 6.98 1.68 13.46
N ARG A 130 6.57 0.71 14.30
CA ARG A 130 7.38 0.19 15.41
C ARG A 130 8.14 -1.04 14.95
N PRO A 131 9.47 -1.10 15.14
CA PRO A 131 10.21 -2.34 14.99
C PRO A 131 9.61 -3.42 15.91
N PRO A 132 9.64 -4.69 15.52
CA PRO A 132 9.35 -5.79 16.44
C PRO A 132 10.25 -5.63 17.65
N LEU A 133 9.69 -5.80 18.85
CA LEU A 133 10.52 -5.93 20.05
C LEU A 133 11.38 -7.18 19.80
N ALA A 134 12.70 -6.99 19.66
CA ALA A 134 13.61 -8.12 19.66
C ALA A 134 13.30 -8.91 20.93
N ALA A 135 12.97 -10.20 20.78
CA ALA A 135 12.86 -11.07 21.94
C ALA A 135 14.15 -10.92 22.75
N PRO A 136 14.09 -10.76 24.09
CA PRO A 136 15.30 -10.78 24.89
C PRO A 136 16.07 -12.05 24.53
N ALA A 137 17.37 -11.90 24.24
CA ALA A 137 18.24 -13.04 24.03
C ALA A 137 18.16 -13.90 25.30
N VAL A 138 17.58 -15.10 25.17
CA VAL A 138 17.55 -16.11 26.22
C VAL A 138 18.88 -16.84 26.23
#